data_AF-A0AAD1W9H9-F1
#
_entry.id   AF-A0AAD1W9H9-F1
#
_cell.length_a   1.000
_cell.length_b   1.000
_cell.length_c   1.000
_cell.angle_alpha   90.00
_cell.angle_beta   90.00
_cell.angle_gamma   90.00
#
_symmetry.space_group_name_H-M   'P 1'
#
loop_
_entity.id
_entity.type
_entity.pdbx_description
1 polymer ?
#
loop_
_entity_poly.entity_id
_entity_poly.type
_entity_poly.pdbx_seq_one_letter_code
_entity_poly.pdbx_strand_id
1 'polypeptide(L)'
;MVDLSAATQPRRRAFNPVMTDLRNLGIKHQWGYPTKLLITKGEETVTVHTPEEGTTLLNEWGLRTKRPSSAAPSPHRSTPPGTAQAHGLRRNAAPT
;
A
#
# COMPACT_ATOMS: atom_id res chain seq x y z
N MET A 1 30.60 -3.83 -18.71
CA MET A 1 30.64 -3.56 -17.26
C MET A 1 29.99 -2.19 -17.07
N VAL A 2 28.75 -2.12 -16.56
CA VAL A 2 28.01 -0.85 -16.47
C VAL A 2 28.55 -0.08 -15.26
N ASP A 3 29.41 0.90 -15.53
CA ASP A 3 29.91 1.84 -14.55
C ASP A 3 28.74 2.67 -14.02
N LEU A 4 28.29 2.34 -12.81
CA LEU A 4 27.41 3.20 -12.04
C LEU A 4 28.33 4.03 -11.15
N SER A 5 28.33 5.35 -11.31
CA SER A 5 29.14 6.24 -10.46
C SER A 5 29.04 5.85 -8.99
N ALA A 6 30.12 6.05 -8.22
CA ALA A 6 30.19 5.69 -6.80
C ALA A 6 29.01 6.23 -5.95
N ALA A 7 28.36 7.32 -6.38
CA ALA A 7 27.16 7.87 -5.75
C ALA A 7 25.86 7.05 -5.96
N THR A 8 25.82 6.22 -6.99
CA THR A 8 24.64 5.49 -7.47
C THR A 8 24.53 4.09 -6.84
N GLN A 9 25.67 3.47 -6.52
CA GLN A 9 25.75 2.18 -5.82
C GLN A 9 25.08 2.16 -4.44
N PRO A 10 25.30 3.13 -3.51
CA PRO A 10 24.65 3.10 -2.21
C PRO A 10 23.13 3.22 -2.33
N ARG A 11 22.65 4.02 -3.28
CA ARG A 11 21.20 4.13 -3.57
C ARG A 11 20.63 2.80 -4.03
N ARG A 12 21.28 2.08 -4.96
CA ARG A 12 20.82 0.74 -5.37
C ARG A 12 20.86 -0.27 -4.23
N ARG A 13 21.88 -0.24 -3.37
CA ARG A 13 21.97 -1.12 -2.18
C ARG A 13 20.82 -0.87 -1.20
N ALA A 14 20.35 0.37 -1.09
CA ALA A 14 19.20 0.71 -0.23
C ALA A 14 17.89 0.04 -0.70
N PHE A 15 17.78 -0.34 -1.99
CA PHE A 15 16.65 -1.10 -2.52
C PHE A 15 16.79 -2.62 -2.34
N ASN A 16 17.93 -3.14 -1.85
CA ASN A 16 18.10 -4.58 -1.59
C ASN A 16 16.93 -5.23 -0.82
N PRO A 17 16.40 -4.65 0.28
CA PRO A 17 15.24 -5.24 0.96
C PRO A 17 14.02 -5.37 0.04
N VAL A 18 13.69 -4.30 -0.70
CA VAL A 18 12.57 -4.28 -1.65
C VAL A 18 12.77 -5.29 -2.78
N MET A 19 13.99 -5.37 -3.33
CA MET A 19 14.36 -6.33 -4.37
C MET A 19 14.26 -7.79 -3.88
N THR A 20 14.62 -8.03 -2.63
CA THR A 20 14.52 -9.36 -2.01
C THR A 20 13.05 -9.77 -1.87
N ASP A 21 12.22 -8.87 -1.37
CA ASP A 21 10.76 -9.07 -1.27
C ASP A 21 10.16 -9.35 -2.67
N LEU A 22 10.46 -8.52 -3.67
CA LEU A 22 9.99 -8.71 -5.05
C LEU A 22 10.43 -10.06 -5.66
N ARG A 23 11.67 -10.47 -5.41
CA ARG A 23 12.20 -11.74 -5.90
C ARG A 23 11.51 -12.93 -5.23
N ASN A 24 11.28 -12.86 -3.92
CA ASN A 24 10.57 -13.91 -3.18
C ASN A 24 9.12 -14.08 -3.65
N LEU A 25 8.49 -12.98 -4.05
CA LEU A 25 7.11 -12.96 -4.55
C LEU A 25 6.98 -13.28 -6.04
N GLY A 26 8.11 -13.43 -6.76
CA GLY A 26 8.12 -13.68 -8.21
C GLY A 26 7.64 -12.48 -9.05
N ILE A 27 7.71 -11.26 -8.51
CA ILE A 27 7.24 -10.05 -9.19
C ILE A 27 8.33 -9.54 -10.14
N LYS A 28 7.92 -9.26 -11.38
CA LYS A 28 8.80 -8.71 -12.39
C LYS A 28 9.20 -7.29 -12.00
N HIS A 29 10.50 -7.03 -11.98
CA HIS A 29 11.06 -5.73 -11.67
C HIS A 29 12.22 -5.41 -12.59
N GLN A 30 12.39 -4.13 -12.89
CA GLN A 30 13.44 -3.62 -13.77
C GLN A 30 14.05 -2.34 -13.20
N TRP A 31 15.35 -2.15 -13.43
CA TRP A 31 16.02 -0.91 -13.06
C TRP A 31 15.79 0.16 -14.13
N GLY A 32 15.15 1.25 -13.73
CA GLY A 32 15.08 2.49 -14.49
C GLY A 32 16.31 3.36 -14.26
N TYR A 33 16.80 3.97 -15.33
CA TYR A 33 17.94 4.89 -15.24
C TYR A 33 17.54 6.21 -14.53
N PRO A 34 18.42 6.81 -13.69
CA PRO A 34 19.68 6.27 -13.15
C PRO A 34 19.52 5.44 -11.85
N THR A 35 18.47 5.68 -11.05
CA THR A 35 18.20 4.97 -9.77
C THR A 35 16.70 4.81 -9.49
N LYS A 36 15.90 4.46 -10.50
CA LYS A 36 14.48 4.20 -10.31
C LYS A 36 14.23 2.70 -10.39
N LEU A 37 13.26 2.18 -9.66
CA LEU A 37 12.85 0.78 -9.71
C LEU A 37 11.46 0.70 -10.33
N LEU A 38 11.34 0.05 -11.48
CA LEU A 38 10.06 -0.22 -12.12
C LEU A 38 9.58 -1.59 -11.65
N ILE A 39 8.38 -1.64 -11.10
CA ILE A 39 7.76 -2.86 -10.59
C ILE A 39 6.51 -3.13 -11.41
N THR A 40 6.47 -4.28 -12.08
CA THR A 40 5.35 -4.68 -12.94
C THR A 40 4.55 -5.78 -12.24
N LYS A 41 3.28 -5.48 -11.96
CA LYS A 41 2.33 -6.40 -11.33
C LYS A 41 1.11 -6.55 -12.24
N GLY A 42 1.01 -7.69 -12.93
CA GLY A 42 -0.01 -7.90 -13.96
C GLY A 42 0.23 -6.95 -15.14
N GLU A 43 -0.74 -6.07 -15.41
CA GLU A 43 -0.68 -5.06 -16.48
C GLU A 43 -0.23 -3.68 -15.98
N GLU A 44 -0.11 -3.49 -14.66
CA GLU A 44 0.29 -2.21 -14.08
C GLU A 44 1.80 -2.18 -13.84
N THR A 45 2.44 -1.07 -14.24
CA THR A 45 3.86 -0.81 -13.95
C THR A 45 3.99 0.46 -13.14
N VAL A 46 4.51 0.34 -11.93
CA VAL A 46 4.72 1.45 -11.00
C VAL A 46 6.20 1.79 -10.94
N THR A 47 6.52 3.08 -10.97
CA THR A 47 7.89 3.58 -10.86
C THR A 47 8.15 4.06 -9.44
N VAL A 48 9.17 3.49 -8.82
CA VAL A 48 9.58 3.79 -7.46
C VAL A 48 10.90 4.55 -7.48
N HIS A 49 10.96 5.67 -6.77
CA HIS A 49 12.13 6.55 -6.75
C HIS A 49 12.97 6.36 -5.48
N THR A 50 12.37 5.86 -4.40
CA THR A 50 13.04 5.63 -3.11
C THR A 50 12.70 4.24 -2.54
N PRO A 51 13.58 3.64 -1.72
CA PRO A 51 13.30 2.34 -1.10
C PRO A 51 12.11 2.37 -0.13
N GLU A 52 11.82 3.55 0.45
CA GLU A 52 10.65 3.78 1.31
C GLU A 52 9.36 3.68 0.51
N GLU A 53 9.30 4.33 -0.65
CA GLU A 53 8.13 4.21 -1.54
C GLU A 53 7.92 2.77 -2.01
N GLY A 54 9.00 2.05 -2.32
CA GLY A 54 8.90 0.63 -2.70
C GLY A 54 8.37 -0.23 -1.55
N THR A 55 8.76 0.08 -0.31
CA THR A 55 8.25 -0.58 0.89
C THR A 55 6.78 -0.28 1.11
N THR A 56 6.37 0.98 1.00
CA THR A 56 4.98 1.40 1.14
C THR A 56 4.12 0.75 0.07
N LEU A 57 4.55 0.78 -1.20
CA LEU A 57 3.84 0.14 -2.31
C LEU A 57 3.64 -1.36 -2.09
N LEU A 58 4.68 -2.08 -1.64
CA LEU A 58 4.57 -3.50 -1.30
C LEU A 58 3.61 -3.75 -0.14
N ASN A 59 3.50 -2.82 0.81
CA ASN A 59 2.57 -2.91 1.93
C ASN A 59 1.12 -2.63 1.48
N GLU A 60 0.91 -1.60 0.66
CA GLU A 60 -0.39 -1.29 0.05
C GLU A 60 -0.91 -2.42 -0.82
N TRP A 61 -0.02 -3.10 -1.54
CA TRP A 61 -0.34 -4.30 -2.30
C TRP A 61 -0.57 -5.55 -1.43
N GLY A 62 -0.41 -5.45 -0.10
CA GLY A 62 -0.55 -6.56 0.84
C GLY A 62 0.53 -7.64 0.71
N LEU A 63 1.62 -7.34 0.01
CA LEU A 63 2.67 -8.29 -0.33
C LEU A 63 3.74 -8.38 0.75
N ARG A 64 3.94 -7.29 1.49
CA ARG A 64 4.81 -7.29 2.66
C ARG A 64 3.95 -7.63 3.87
N THR A 65 3.79 -8.93 4.13
CA THR A 65 3.17 -9.43 5.35
C THR A 65 4.08 -9.11 6.54
N LYS A 66 4.01 -7.87 7.04
CA LYS A 66 4.25 -7.68 8.47
C LYS A 66 3.23 -8.58 9.14
N ARG A 67 3.74 -9.64 9.78
CA ARG A 67 3.04 -10.52 10.73
C ARG A 67 1.84 -9.76 11.32
N PRO A 68 0.62 -10.29 11.23
CA PRO A 68 -0.62 -9.53 11.29
C PRO A 68 -0.67 -8.66 12.55
N SER A 69 -0.40 -7.37 12.40
CA SER A 69 -0.94 -6.40 13.33
C SER A 69 -2.36 -6.15 12.87
N SER A 70 -3.26 -6.90 13.49
CA SER A 70 -4.69 -6.68 13.56
C SER A 70 -5.00 -5.20 13.85
N ALA A 71 -5.14 -4.38 12.81
CA ALA A 71 -5.78 -3.05 12.81
C ALA A 71 -5.80 -2.59 11.34
N ALA A 72 -6.91 -2.32 10.65
CA ALA A 72 -8.29 -2.14 11.03
C ALA A 72 -9.14 -2.40 9.76
N PRO A 73 -10.45 -2.68 9.87
CA PRO A 73 -11.31 -2.79 8.70
C PRO A 73 -11.43 -1.43 8.01
N SER A 74 -11.13 -1.39 6.71
CA SER A 74 -11.54 -0.29 5.85
C SER A 74 -13.07 -0.11 5.95
N PRO A 75 -13.59 1.05 6.37
CA PRO A 75 -15.01 1.33 6.22
C PRO A 75 -15.26 1.57 4.74
N HIS A 76 -15.78 0.52 4.12
CA HIS A 76 -16.57 0.54 2.92
C HIS A 76 -17.43 1.83 2.86
N ARG A 77 -17.15 2.63 1.83
CA ARG A 77 -18.16 3.22 0.96
C ARG A 77 -19.30 3.95 1.70
N SER A 78 -19.09 5.23 1.95
CA SER A 78 -20.15 6.22 2.18
C SER A 78 -21.13 6.22 1.00
N THR A 79 -22.14 5.37 1.05
CA THR A 79 -23.39 5.58 0.33
C THR A 79 -24.39 6.04 1.37
N PRO A 80 -24.84 7.30 1.37
CA PRO A 80 -25.98 7.68 2.18
C PRO A 80 -27.24 7.17 1.47
N PRO A 81 -27.99 6.19 2.02
CA PRO A 81 -29.40 6.09 1.67
C PRO A 81 -30.09 7.27 2.35
N GLY A 82 -30.56 8.20 1.51
CA GLY A 82 -31.45 9.25 1.96
C GLY A 82 -32.78 8.70 2.49
N THR A 83 -33.43 9.57 3.25
CA THR A 83 -34.89 9.69 3.33
C THR A 83 -35.63 8.68 4.22
N ALA A 84 -35.98 9.16 5.42
CA ALA A 84 -37.32 9.17 6.02
C ALA A 84 -37.20 9.07 7.55
N GLN A 85 -37.40 10.17 8.28
CA GLN A 85 -38.66 10.49 8.96
C GLN A 85 -39.10 9.45 10.01
N ALA A 86 -39.06 9.84 11.28
CA ALA A 86 -40.25 9.99 12.13
C ALA A 86 -39.82 10.11 13.60
N HIS A 87 -39.52 11.34 14.04
CA HIS A 87 -39.44 11.67 15.46
C HIS A 87 -40.89 11.73 16.00
N GLY A 88 -41.44 10.55 16.26
CA GLY A 88 -42.79 10.33 16.78
C GLY A 88 -42.82 10.38 18.30
N LEU A 89 -43.10 11.57 18.80
CA LEU A 89 -43.66 11.89 20.12
C LEU A 89 -44.62 10.80 20.65
N ARG A 90 -44.41 10.24 21.86
CA ARG A 90 -45.51 9.85 22.75
C ARG A 90 -45.09 9.59 24.21
N ARG A 91 -45.88 10.21 25.08
CA ARG A 91 -45.89 10.25 26.54
C ARG A 91 -46.37 8.91 27.13
N ASN A 92 -46.03 8.62 28.39
CA ASN A 92 -46.85 8.00 29.46
C ASN A 92 -45.88 7.58 30.60
N ALA A 93 -45.85 8.20 31.79
CA ALA A 93 -46.82 8.24 32.89
C ALA A 93 -47.01 6.90 33.66
N ALA A 94 -46.28 6.79 34.79
CA ALA A 94 -46.62 6.13 36.09
C ALA A 94 -46.86 4.59 36.13
N PRO A 95 -47.11 3.99 37.32
CA PRO A 95 -46.27 3.89 38.54
C PRO A 95 -46.15 2.42 39.03
N THR A 96 -45.35 2.13 40.05
CA THR A 96 -45.59 1.09 41.08
C THR A 96 -44.70 1.39 42.28
#